data_AF-A0A9E5MUS4-F1
#
_entry.id   AF-A0A9E5MUS4-F1
#
_cell.length_a   1.000
_cell.length_b   1.000
_cell.length_c   1.000
_cell.angle_alpha   90.00
_cell.angle_beta   90.00
_cell.angle_gamma   90.00
#
_symmetry.space_group_name_H-M   'P 1'
#
loop_
_entity.id
_entity.type
_entity.pdbx_description
1 polymer ?
#
loop_
_entity_poly.entity_id
_entity_poly.type
_entity_poly.pdbx_seq_one_letter_code
_entity_poly.pdbx_strand_id
1 'polypeptide(L)' 'ALHHAQDRLLEKRLFSELDIPVANYRPVDSRADLDAAAAAVGLPLVLKTRRLGYDGKGQIVIRQPADIDSAWNALGDT' A
#
# COMPACT_ATOMS: atom_id res chain seq x y z
N ALA A 1 8.89 19.22 -3.02
CA ALA A 1 7.52 18.91 -3.49
C ALA A 1 7.46 17.61 -4.31
N LEU A 2 7.99 17.57 -5.54
CA LEU A 2 7.85 16.42 -6.46
C LEU A 2 8.31 15.07 -5.86
N HIS A 3 9.45 15.06 -5.16
CA HIS A 3 10.01 13.87 -4.53
C HIS A 3 9.02 13.13 -3.60
N HIS A 4 8.25 13.87 -2.80
CA HIS A 4 7.28 13.27 -1.86
C HIS A 4 6.00 12.84 -2.57
N ALA A 5 5.50 13.67 -3.49
CA ALA A 5 4.24 13.40 -4.19
C ALA A 5 4.30 12.20 -5.16
N GLN A 6 5.49 11.84 -5.65
CA GLN A 6 5.65 10.71 -6.56
C GLN A 6 5.73 9.33 -5.87
N ASP A 7 5.89 9.30 -4.55
CA ASP A 7 6.03 8.07 -3.76
C ASP A 7 5.00 8.05 -2.63
N ARG A 8 3.98 7.19 -2.74
CA ARG A 8 2.87 7.13 -1.78
C ARG A 8 3.35 6.92 -0.34
N LEU A 9 4.47 6.24 -0.11
CA LEU A 9 5.01 6.06 1.24
C LEU A 9 5.59 7.37 1.78
N LEU A 10 6.33 8.11 0.95
CA LEU A 10 6.89 9.41 1.36
C LEU A 10 5.80 10.47 1.54
N GLU A 11 4.76 10.46 0.71
CA GLU A 11 3.57 11.30 0.88
C GLU A 11 2.88 11.02 2.21
N LYS A 12 2.63 9.74 2.53
CA LYS A 12 1.99 9.35 3.79
C LYS A 12 2.79 9.73 5.03
N ARG A 13 4.12 9.55 4.97
CA ARG A 13 5.04 9.99 6.04
C ARG A 13 4.99 11.50 6.23
N LEU A 14 5.09 12.27 5.13
CA LEU A 14 5.01 13.72 5.18
C LEU A 14 3.69 14.21 5.80
N PHE A 15 2.55 13.63 5.41
CA PHE A 15 1.27 14.02 6.00
C PHE A 15 1.19 13.67 7.49
N SER A 16 1.74 12.53 7.89
CA SER A 16 1.80 12.14 9.30
C SER A 16 2.70 13.09 10.11
N GLU A 17 3.86 13.50 9.56
CA GLU A 17 4.78 14.48 10.18
C GLU A 17 4.16 15.87 10.33
N LEU A 18 3.19 16.21 9.47
CA LEU A 18 2.45 17.47 9.50
C LEU A 18 1.14 17.39 10.31
N ASP A 19 0.92 16.30 11.05
CA ASP A 19 -0.30 16.03 11.81
C ASP A 19 -1.59 16.05 10.95
N ILE A 20 -1.46 15.76 9.65
CA ILE A 20 -2.60 15.63 8.73
C ILE A 20 -3.10 14.18 8.80
N PRO A 21 -4.38 13.93 9.15
CA PRO A 21 -4.90 12.58 9.24
C PRO A 21 -4.78 11.79 7.93
N VAL A 22 -4.29 10.55 8.02
CA VAL A 22 -4.19 9.61 6.90
C VAL A 22 -4.77 8.26 7.28
N ALA A 23 -5.29 7.53 6.29
CA ALA A 23 -5.65 6.12 6.48
C ALA A 23 -4.45 5.30 6.99
N ASN A 24 -4.71 4.34 7.87
CA ASN A 24 -3.70 3.41 8.37
C ASN A 24 -3.01 2.71 7.20
N TYR A 25 -1.68 2.63 7.24
CA TYR A 25 -0.86 2.09 6.16
C TYR A 25 0.36 1.36 6.72
N ARG A 26 0.87 0.41 5.94
CA ARG A 26 2.15 -0.25 6.20
C ARG A 26 2.95 -0.32 4.90
N PRO A 27 4.28 -0.08 4.94
CA PRO A 27 5.14 -0.43 3.82
C PRO A 27 5.14 -1.95 3.65
N VAL A 28 5.25 -2.39 2.39
CA VAL A 28 5.30 -3.81 2.01
C VAL A 28 6.42 -3.93 1.00
N ASP A 29 7.55 -4.48 1.43
CA ASP A 29 8.74 -4.70 0.58
C ASP A 29 8.96 -6.20 0.30
N SER A 30 8.14 -7.07 0.89
CA SER A 30 8.16 -8.53 0.72
C SER A 30 6.78 -9.17 0.89
N ARG A 31 6.64 -10.43 0.47
CA ARG A 31 5.42 -11.22 0.68
C ARG A 31 5.07 -11.34 2.17
N ALA A 32 6.06 -11.52 3.04
CA ALA A 32 5.84 -11.61 4.48
C ALA A 32 5.33 -10.29 5.08
N ASP A 33 5.81 -9.15 4.56
CA ASP A 33 5.31 -7.84 4.98
C ASP A 33 3.83 -7.64 4.63
N LEU A 34 3.36 -8.23 3.52
CA LEU A 34 1.95 -8.15 3.14
C LEU A 34 1.05 -8.89 4.15
N ASP A 35 1.47 -10.05 4.65
CA ASP A 35 0.73 -10.76 5.70
C ASP A 35 0.68 -9.94 6.99
N ALA A 36 1.84 -9.40 7.40
CA ALA A 36 1.94 -8.56 8.58
C ALA A 36 1.09 -7.29 8.45
N ALA A 37 1.08 -6.67 7.26
CA ALA A 37 0.25 -5.51 6.95
C ALA A 37 -1.24 -5.86 7.00
N ALA A 38 -1.65 -7.00 6.45
CA ALA A 38 -3.05 -7.45 6.50
C ALA A 38 -3.53 -7.70 7.94
N ALA A 39 -2.68 -8.29 8.78
CA ALA A 39 -2.98 -8.47 10.20
C ALA A 39 -3.07 -7.14 10.97
N ALA A 40 -2.21 -6.16 10.64
CA ALA A 40 -2.14 -4.88 11.35
C ALA A 40 -3.17 -3.84 10.90
N VAL A 41 -3.49 -3.80 9.60
CA VAL A 41 -4.45 -2.85 9.01
C VAL A 41 -5.88 -3.42 9.04
N GLY A 42 -6.03 -4.74 8.95
CA GLY A 42 -7.31 -5.42 8.81
C GLY A 42 -7.79 -5.50 7.36
N LEU A 43 -8.81 -6.33 7.12
CA LEU A 43 -9.46 -6.48 5.82
C LEU A 43 -10.88 -5.87 5.85
N PRO A 44 -11.37 -5.31 4.73
CA PRO A 44 -10.69 -5.20 3.43
C PRO A 44 -9.59 -4.13 3.42
N LEU A 45 -8.54 -4.35 2.62
CA LEU A 45 -7.46 -3.38 2.41
C LEU A 45 -7.15 -3.18 0.91
N VAL A 46 -6.37 -2.15 0.61
CA VAL A 46 -5.92 -1.87 -0.76
C VAL A 46 -4.40 -1.90 -0.82
N LEU A 47 -3.83 -2.87 -1.55
CA LEU A 47 -2.42 -2.94 -1.89
C LEU A 47 -2.15 -1.98 -3.07
N LYS A 48 -1.12 -1.15 -2.97
CA LYS A 48 -0.80 -0.14 -3.99
C LYS A 48 0.70 -0.10 -4.29
N THR A 49 1.08 0.00 -5.56
CA THR A 49 2.45 0.36 -5.93
C THR A 49 2.77 1.75 -5.40
N ARG A 50 4.00 1.91 -4.90
CA ARG A 50 4.45 3.17 -4.31
C ARG A 50 4.54 4.30 -5.34
N ARG A 51 4.88 3.96 -6.58
CA ARG A 51 5.10 4.90 -7.68
C ARG A 51 4.34 4.48 -8.93
N LEU A 52 4.21 5.40 -9.87
CA LEU A 52 3.68 5.18 -11.23
C LEU A 52 2.25 4.62 -11.33
N GLY A 53 1.51 4.48 -10.22
CA GLY A 53 0.09 4.15 -10.25
C GLY A 53 -0.77 5.37 -10.57
N TYR A 54 -1.63 5.28 -11.58
CA TYR A 54 -2.58 6.30 -12.04
C TYR A 54 -3.90 5.65 -12.43
N ASP A 55 -5.02 6.36 -12.33
CA ASP A 55 -6.37 5.89 -12.74
C ASP A 55 -6.72 4.46 -12.25
N GLY A 56 -6.33 4.13 -11.01
CA GLY A 56 -6.55 2.81 -10.42
C GLY A 56 -5.50 1.75 -10.78
N LYS A 57 -4.63 1.99 -11.76
CA LYS A 57 -3.48 1.10 -12.04
C LYS A 57 -2.51 1.05 -10.87
N GLY A 58 -1.89 -0.11 -10.68
CA GLY A 58 -1.01 -0.39 -9.57
C GLY A 58 -1.75 -0.47 -8.23
N GLN A 59 -3.03 -0.88 -8.22
CA GLN A 59 -3.83 -1.00 -7.02
C GLN A 59 -4.69 -2.27 -7.07
N ILE A 60 -4.74 -3.03 -5.98
CA ILE A 60 -5.59 -4.21 -5.81
C ILE A 60 -6.30 -4.15 -4.47
N VAL A 61 -7.60 -4.45 -4.47
CA VAL A 61 -8.39 -4.59 -3.23
C VAL A 61 -8.33 -6.04 -2.78
N ILE A 62 -7.84 -6.26 -1.56
CA ILE A 62 -7.81 -7.56 -0.88
C ILE A 62 -8.99 -7.58 0.08
N ARG A 63 -9.97 -8.47 -0.14
CA ARG A 63 -11.21 -8.52 0.64
C ARG A 63 -11.17 -9.58 1.72
N GLN A 64 -10.48 -10.68 1.45
CA GLN A 64 -10.36 -11.83 2.33
C GLN A 64 -8.92 -12.37 2.30
N PRO A 65 -8.49 -13.15 3.31
CA PRO A 65 -7.14 -13.69 3.37
C PRO A 65 -6.74 -14.50 2.13
N ALA A 66 -7.69 -15.20 1.50
CA ALA A 66 -7.47 -15.98 0.28
C ALA A 66 -7.08 -15.13 -0.95
N ASP A 67 -7.31 -13.82 -0.92
CA ASP A 67 -6.94 -12.92 -2.02
C ASP A 67 -5.47 -12.45 -1.94
N ILE A 68 -4.77 -12.73 -0.83
CA ILE A 68 -3.45 -12.15 -0.56
C ILE A 68 -2.41 -12.61 -1.59
N ASP A 69 -2.34 -13.92 -1.86
CA ASP A 69 -1.35 -14.47 -2.79
C ASP A 69 -1.60 -14.00 -4.22
N SER A 70 -2.86 -13.92 -4.66
CA SER A 70 -3.20 -13.42 -5.98
C SER A 70 -2.88 -11.92 -6.12
N ALA A 71 -3.11 -11.13 -5.07
CA ALA A 71 -2.74 -9.72 -5.04
C ALA A 71 -1.22 -9.51 -5.06
N TRP A 72 -0.47 -10.33 -4.32
CA TRP A 72 1.00 -10.31 -4.34
C TRP A 72 1.53 -10.65 -5.72
N ASN A 73 1.06 -11.73 -6.35
CA ASN A 73 1.56 -12.11 -7.68
C ASN A 73 1.23 -11.06 -8.76
N ALA A 74 0.16 -10.29 -8.58
CA ALA A 74 -0.24 -9.27 -9.54
C ALA A 74 0.48 -7.92 -9.37
N LEU A 75 1.08 -7.62 -8.20
CA LEU A 75 1.76 -6.33 -7.94
C LEU A 75 3.17 -6.45 -7.35
N GLY A 76 3.53 -7.55 -6.71
CA GLY A 76 4.76 -7.74 -5.92
C GLY A 76 6.04 -7.80 -6.75
N ASP A 77 5.94 -8.08 -8.05
CA ASP A 77 7.07 -8.08 -9.00
C ASP A 77 7.28 -6.71 -9.67
N THR A 78 6.53 -5.67 -9.27
CA THR A 78 6.52 -4.35 -9.93
C THR A 78 7.07 -3.24 -9.04
#